data_AF-A0A9E4EIA5-F1
#
_entry.id   AF-A0A9E4EIA5-F1
#
_cell.length_a   1.000
_cell.length_b   1.000
_cell.length_c   1.000
_cell.angle_alpha   90.00
_cell.angle_beta   90.00
_cell.angle_gamma   90.00
#
_symmetry.space_group_name_H-M   'P 1'
#
loop_
_entity.id
_entity.type
_entity.pdbx_description
1 polymer ?
#
loop_
_entity_poly.entity_id
_entity_poly.type
_entity_poly.pdbx_seq_one_letter_code
_entity_poly.pdbx_strand_id
1 'polypeptide(L)' 'MIDVGRPAEAVADAVAEAGVIGGLPLGRYYAELDPELANCLLVCATEKRTARDITAFRDALAGVLAQ' A
#
# COMPACT_ATOMS: atom_id res chain seq x y z
N MET A 1 8.48 -4.22 -0.35
CA MET A 1 7.84 -3.24 0.55
C MET A 1 8.25 -1.85 0.11
N ILE A 2 7.38 -0.87 0.28
CA ILE A 2 7.60 0.53 -0.07
C ILE A 2 7.28 1.40 1.15
N ASP A 3 8.08 2.43 1.40
CA ASP A 3 7.71 3.48 2.34
C ASP A 3 6.76 4.45 1.63
N VAL A 4 5.60 4.70 2.23
CA VAL A 4 4.56 5.60 1.68
C VAL A 4 4.58 7.00 2.33
N GLY A 5 5.56 7.29 3.19
CA GLY A 5 5.80 8.61 3.80
C GLY A 5 4.76 9.05 4.83
N ARG A 6 3.79 8.19 5.13
CA ARG A 6 2.68 8.40 6.07
C ARG A 6 2.19 7.03 6.60
N PRO A 7 1.31 6.96 7.61
CA PRO A 7 0.86 5.69 8.15
C PRO A 7 0.34 4.74 7.07
N ALA A 8 0.96 3.56 6.93
CA ALA A 8 0.66 2.64 5.82
C ALA A 8 -0.78 2.09 5.88
N GLU A 9 -1.36 2.02 7.08
CA GLU A 9 -2.76 1.62 7.30
C GLU A 9 -3.75 2.57 6.62
N ALA A 10 -3.57 3.89 6.81
CA ALA A 10 -4.41 4.89 6.17
C ALA A 10 -4.30 4.87 4.64
N VAL A 11 -3.11 4.58 4.10
CA VAL A 11 -2.90 4.43 2.65
C VAL A 11 -3.59 3.17 2.14
N ALA A 12 -3.44 2.04 2.84
CA ALA A 12 -4.09 0.79 2.45
C ALA A 12 -5.62 0.91 2.44
N ASP A 13 -6.20 1.55 3.45
CA ASP A 13 -7.64 1.80 3.54
C ASP A 13 -8.13 2.70 2.40
N ALA A 14 -7.44 3.82 2.13
CA ALA A 14 -7.82 4.73 1.05
C ALA A 14 -7.74 4.07 -0.34
N VAL A 15 -6.75 3.20 -0.58
CA VAL A 15 -6.65 2.42 -1.83
C VAL A 15 -7.77 1.36 -1.89
N ALA A 16 -8.15 0.77 -0.77
CA ALA A 16 -9.26 -0.19 -0.68
C ALA A 16 -10.63 0.45 -0.98
N GLU A 17 -10.87 1.68 -0.52
CA GLU A 17 -12.05 2.48 -0.88
C GLU A 17 -12.14 2.76 -2.39
N ALA A 18 -10.99 2.79 -3.09
CA ALA A 18 -10.91 2.87 -4.55
C ALA A 18 -11.10 1.51 -5.26
N GLY A 19 -11.46 0.45 -4.53
CA GLY A 19 -11.71 -0.89 -5.06
C GLY A 19 -10.44 -1.70 -5.33
N VAL A 20 -9.30 -1.30 -4.78
CA VAL A 20 -8.00 -1.95 -5.00
C VAL A 20 -7.38 -2.37 -3.67
N ILE A 21 -6.92 -3.62 -3.55
CA ILE A 21 -6.11 -4.03 -2.39
C ILE A 21 -4.73 -3.36 -2.51
N GLY A 22 -4.42 -2.43 -1.60
CA GLY A 22 -3.17 -1.66 -1.58
C GLY A 22 -1.94 -2.47 -1.15
N GLY A 23 -2.13 -3.49 -0.30
CA GLY A 23 -1.05 -4.30 0.26
C GLY A 23 -1.28 -4.57 1.75
N LEU A 24 -0.22 -5.00 2.44
CA LEU A 24 -0.23 -5.27 3.87
C LEU A 24 0.56 -4.18 4.63
N PRO A 25 -0.07 -3.38 5.51
CA PRO A 25 0.64 -2.45 6.38
C PRO A 25 1.55 -3.21 7.36
N LEU A 26 2.87 -3.01 7.28
CA LEU A 26 3.83 -3.78 8.07
C LEU A 26 3.87 -3.35 9.55
N GLY A 27 3.62 -2.08 9.84
CA GLY A 27 3.57 -1.56 11.21
C GLY A 27 2.61 -2.33 12.12
N ARG A 28 1.51 -2.86 11.58
CA ARG A 28 0.54 -3.67 12.34
C ARG A 28 1.15 -4.93 12.97
N TYR A 29 2.21 -5.47 12.37
CA TYR A 29 2.83 -6.74 12.78
C TYR A 29 4.23 -6.56 13.35
N TYR A 30 4.93 -5.49 12.96
CA TYR A 30 6.35 -5.35 13.21
C TYR A 30 6.76 -4.01 13.83
N ALA A 31 5.83 -3.11 14.17
CA ALA A 31 6.18 -1.79 14.72
C ALA A 31 6.98 -1.86 16.04
N GLU A 32 6.76 -2.87 16.88
CA GLU A 32 7.52 -3.05 18.12
C GLU A 32 8.95 -3.55 17.88
N LEU A 33 9.22 -4.16 16.72
CA LEU A 33 10.53 -4.68 16.34
C LEU A 33 11.33 -3.64 15.54
N ASP A 34 10.63 -2.87 14.71
CA ASP A 34 11.21 -1.82 13.88
C ASP A 34 10.17 -0.70 13.63
N PRO A 35 10.29 0.44 14.34
CA PRO A 35 9.41 1.58 14.17
C PRO A 35 9.39 2.18 12.76
N GLU A 36 10.45 1.99 11.96
CA GLU A 36 10.52 2.48 10.57
C GLU A 36 9.48 1.78 9.67
N LEU A 37 8.93 0.64 10.11
CA LEU A 37 7.91 -0.11 9.39
C LEU A 37 6.50 0.47 9.51
N ALA A 38 6.28 1.48 10.36
CA ALA A 38 4.98 2.15 10.51
C ALA A 38 4.45 2.74 9.19
N ASN A 39 5.35 3.22 8.33
CA ASN A 39 5.02 3.79 7.02
C ASN A 39 5.25 2.80 5.87
N CYS A 40 5.63 1.54 6.17
CA CYS A 40 5.94 0.56 5.15
C CYS A 40 4.71 -0.26 4.73
N LEU A 41 4.43 -0.27 3.43
CA LEU A 41 3.40 -1.09 2.80
C LEU A 41 4.05 -2.25 2.02
N LEU A 42 3.69 -3.49 2.36
CA LEU A 42 4.08 -4.66 1.59
C LEU A 42 3.09 -4.87 0.43
N VAL A 43 3.55 -4.61 -0.78
CA VAL A 43 2.75 -4.76 -2.01
C VAL A 43 3.02 -6.12 -2.67
N CYS A 44 1.96 -6.84 -3.05
CA CYS A 44 2.08 -8.10 -3.78
C CYS A 44 2.05 -7.84 -5.29
N ALA A 45 3.23 -7.72 -5.90
CA ALA A 45 3.36 -7.48 -7.35
C ALA A 45 2.93 -8.67 -8.23
N THR A 46 2.79 -9.88 -7.66
CA THR A 46 2.56 -11.13 -8.40
C THR A 46 1.08 -11.47 -8.62
N GLU A 47 0.16 -10.83 -7.88
CA GLU A 47 -1.28 -11.12 -7.95
C GLU A 47 -2.03 -10.23 -8.96
N LYS A 48 -1.33 -9.29 -9.60
CA LYS A 48 -1.82 -8.47 -10.73
C LYS A 48 -1.48 -9.17 -12.05
N ARG A 49 -2.41 -9.99 -12.58
CA ARG A 49 -2.14 -10.85 -13.75
C ARG A 49 -2.15 -10.12 -15.09
N THR A 50 -2.76 -8.93 -15.18
CA THR A 50 -2.85 -8.18 -16.43
C THR A 50 -2.24 -6.78 -16.31
N ALA A 51 -1.79 -6.23 -17.45
CA ALA A 51 -1.32 -4.85 -17.52
C ALA A 51 -2.36 -3.85 -16.98
N ARG A 52 -3.65 -4.13 -17.22
CA ARG A 52 -4.77 -3.33 -16.69
C ARG A 52 -4.81 -3.35 -15.16
N ASP A 53 -4.62 -4.50 -14.53
CA ASP A 53 -4.63 -4.61 -13.07
C ASP A 53 -3.46 -3.84 -12.44
N ILE A 54 -2.28 -3.90 -13.09
CA ILE A 54 -1.08 -3.16 -12.68
C ILE A 54 -1.32 -1.66 -12.82
N THR A 55 -1.88 -1.21 -13.94
CA THR A 55 -2.24 0.20 -14.17
C THR A 55 -3.25 0.70 -13.15
N ALA A 56 -4.33 -0.04 -12.91
CA ALA A 56 -5.34 0.32 -11.91
C ALA A 56 -4.74 0.44 -10.49
N PHE A 57 -3.85 -0.49 -10.13
CA PHE A 57 -3.14 -0.41 -8.85
C PHE A 57 -2.24 0.82 -8.75
N ARG A 58 -1.41 1.05 -9.76
CA ARG A 58 -0.52 2.22 -9.82
C ARG A 58 -1.32 3.52 -9.70
N ASP A 59 -2.41 3.65 -10.45
CA ASP A 59 -3.18 4.88 -10.51
C ASP A 59 -3.93 5.13 -9.20
N ALA A 60 -4.51 4.09 -8.59
CA ALA A 60 -5.14 4.19 -7.28
C ALA A 60 -4.14 4.58 -6.18
N LEU A 61 -2.98 3.92 -6.13
CA LEU A 61 -1.94 4.22 -5.16
C LEU A 61 -1.37 5.63 -5.35
N ALA A 62 -1.03 6.02 -6.58
CA ALA A 62 -0.53 7.37 -6.88
C ALA A 62 -1.56 8.46 -6.55
N GLY A 63 -2.85 8.21 -6.81
CA GLY A 63 -3.93 9.12 -6.47
C GLY A 63 -4.07 9.36 -4.96
N VAL A 64 -3.90 8.32 -4.14
CA VAL A 64 -3.90 8.44 -2.67
C VAL A 64 -2.65 9.16 -2.16
N LEU A 65 -1.48 8.87 -2.74
CA LEU A 65 -0.21 9.49 -2.30
C LEU A 65 -0.07 10.97 -2.70
N ALA A 66 -0.83 11.43 -3.70
CA ALA A 66 -0.83 12.84 -4.13
C ALA A 66 -1.74 13.75 -3.29
N GLN A 67 -2.53 13.19 -2.37
CA GLN A 67 -3.36 13.92 -1.40
C GLN A 67 -2.54 14.31 -0.17
#